data_AF-X1FVS6-F1
#
_entry.id   AF-X1FVS6-F1
#
_cell.length_a   1.000
_cell.length_b   1.000
_cell.length_c   1.000
_cell.angle_alpha   90.00
_cell.angle_beta   90.00
_cell.angle_gamma   90.00
#
_symmetry.space_group_name_H-M   'P 1'
#
loop_
_entity.id
_entity.type
_entity.pdbx_description
1 polymer ?
#
loop_
_entity_poly.entity_id
_entity_poly.type
_entity_poly.pdbx_seq_one_letter_code
_entity_poly.pdbx_strand_id
1 'polypeptide(L)'
;FIKDEKSSKITIEYALGYLNSNVIAEILKVINPTLNTSVGDVLRIPFINLNDKEYVEKLVSENIAISKMDWDSRETSLDFRQNELCRINREKLNHLDEVYELFKEYWKVKSFLDLAIFCRKS
;
A
#
# COMPACT_ATOMS: atom_id res chain seq x y z
N PHE A 1 0.48 23.08 -20.54
CA PHE A 1 1.50 22.32 -21.29
C PHE A 1 1.25 20.83 -21.15
N ILE A 2 0.23 20.31 -21.84
CA ILE A 2 0.21 18.95 -22.40
C ILE A 2 -0.56 19.12 -23.73
N LYS A 3 0.17 19.45 -24.77
CA LYS A 3 -0.24 19.22 -26.15
C LYS A 3 0.85 18.32 -26.68
N ASP A 4 0.67 17.02 -26.54
CA ASP A 4 1.28 16.06 -27.44
C ASP A 4 0.37 14.84 -27.56
N GLU A 5 -0.02 14.61 -28.80
CA GLU A 5 -0.88 13.57 -29.30
C GLU A 5 -0.21 12.21 -29.17
N LYS A 6 -0.60 11.47 -28.14
CA LYS A 6 -0.81 10.00 -28.10
C LYS A 6 -1.29 9.72 -26.68
N SER A 7 -2.55 10.04 -26.39
CA SER A 7 -3.12 9.82 -25.06
C SER A 7 -3.36 8.32 -24.88
N SER A 8 -2.30 7.57 -24.62
CA SER A 8 -2.37 6.27 -23.97
C SER A 8 -3.00 6.54 -22.61
N LYS A 9 -4.32 6.39 -22.52
CA LYS A 9 -5.14 6.79 -21.36
C LYS A 9 -4.45 6.41 -20.04
N ILE A 10 -3.93 7.39 -19.31
CA ILE A 10 -3.28 7.16 -18.02
C ILE A 10 -4.36 6.74 -17.01
N THR A 11 -4.08 5.68 -16.26
CA THR A 11 -4.95 5.16 -15.20
C THR A 11 -4.56 5.81 -13.87
N ILE A 12 -5.49 5.82 -12.92
CA ILE A 12 -5.24 6.39 -11.58
C ILE A 12 -4.20 5.54 -10.86
N GLU A 13 -4.26 4.23 -11.05
CA GLU A 13 -3.36 3.23 -10.51
C GLU A 13 -1.93 3.47 -10.98
N TYR A 14 -1.73 3.74 -12.28
CA TYR A 14 -0.39 4.06 -12.79
C TYR A 14 0.16 5.36 -12.20
N ALA A 15 -0.66 6.41 -12.12
CA ALA A 15 -0.25 7.67 -11.50
C ALA A 15 0.10 7.50 -10.02
N LEU A 16 -0.66 6.69 -9.29
CA LEU A 16 -0.42 6.38 -7.89
C LEU A 16 0.89 5.61 -7.69
N GLY A 17 1.17 4.62 -8.55
CA GLY A 17 2.42 3.87 -8.52
C GLY A 17 3.63 4.74 -8.86
N TYR A 18 3.49 5.60 -9.87
CA TYR A 18 4.53 6.54 -10.28
C TYR A 18 4.89 7.51 -9.13
N LEU A 19 3.90 8.18 -8.55
CA LEU A 19 4.12 9.19 -7.50
C LEU A 19 4.65 8.60 -6.18
N ASN A 20 4.37 7.33 -5.90
CA ASN A 20 4.88 6.62 -4.71
C ASN A 20 6.23 5.92 -4.92
N SER A 21 6.85 6.06 -6.10
CA SER A 21 8.16 5.44 -6.34
C SER A 21 9.30 6.18 -5.65
N ASN A 22 10.38 5.45 -5.33
CA ASN A 22 11.58 6.02 -4.71
C ASN A 22 12.20 7.14 -5.56
N VAL A 23 12.11 7.05 -6.89
CA VAL A 23 12.60 8.09 -7.80
C VAL A 23 11.84 9.39 -7.59
N ILE A 24 10.51 9.33 -7.48
CA ILE A 24 9.70 10.53 -7.25
C ILE A 24 9.91 11.08 -5.84
N ALA A 25 10.14 10.23 -4.84
CA ALA A 25 10.50 10.69 -3.50
C ALA A 25 11.79 11.53 -3.50
N GLU A 26 12.83 11.13 -4.25
CA GLU A 26 14.06 11.92 -4.37
C GLU A 26 13.87 13.19 -5.22
N ILE A 27 13.10 13.12 -6.32
CA ILE A 27 12.79 14.30 -7.13
C ILE A 27 12.01 15.33 -6.32
N LEU A 28 11.05 14.89 -5.50
CA LEU A 28 10.28 15.76 -4.61
C LEU A 28 11.20 16.47 -3.61
N LYS A 29 12.18 15.80 -3.02
CA LYS A 29 13.16 16.44 -2.12
C LYS A 29 13.96 17.55 -2.81
N VAL A 30 14.24 17.40 -4.11
CA VAL A 30 14.94 18.43 -4.90
C VAL A 30 14.01 19.61 -5.22
N ILE A 31 12.76 19.35 -5.61
CA ILE A 31 11.79 20.39 -5.97
C ILE A 31 11.30 21.15 -4.73
N ASN A 32 11.01 20.41 -3.66
CA ASN A 32 10.52 20.91 -2.39
C ASN A 32 11.08 20.02 -1.26
N PRO A 33 12.16 20.42 -0.60
CA PRO A 33 12.80 19.63 0.46
C PRO A 33 11.95 19.53 1.74
N THR A 34 10.78 20.18 1.78
CA THR A 34 9.86 20.10 2.92
C THR A 34 8.87 18.94 2.74
N LEU A 35 8.33 18.46 3.85
CA LEU A 35 7.29 17.41 3.83
C LEU A 35 5.97 17.88 3.19
N ASN A 36 5.80 19.18 2.95
CA ASN A 36 4.55 19.73 2.45
C ASN A 36 4.55 19.79 0.92
N THR A 37 4.03 18.74 0.28
CA THR A 37 3.89 18.69 -1.18
C THR A 37 2.62 19.41 -1.63
N SER A 38 2.77 20.52 -2.37
CA SER A 38 1.64 21.24 -2.96
C SER A 38 1.28 20.69 -4.34
N VAL A 39 0.06 20.98 -4.82
CA VAL A 39 -0.36 20.62 -6.19
C VAL A 39 0.61 21.21 -7.23
N GLY A 40 1.12 22.42 -6.99
CA GLY A 40 2.10 23.07 -7.87
C GLY A 40 3.43 22.32 -7.96
N ASP A 41 3.85 21.67 -6.88
CA ASP A 41 5.08 20.85 -6.86
C ASP A 41 4.88 19.58 -7.66
N VAL A 42 3.74 18.90 -7.50
CA VAL A 42 3.39 17.69 -8.27
C VAL A 42 3.35 17.96 -9.76
N LEU A 43 2.80 19.11 -10.17
CA LEU A 43 2.72 19.50 -11.59
C LEU A 43 4.09 19.80 -12.23
N ARG A 44 5.15 20.01 -11.43
CA ARG A 44 6.53 20.20 -11.92
C ARG A 44 7.28 18.88 -12.10
N ILE A 45 6.73 17.77 -11.61
CA ILE A 45 7.35 16.45 -11.72
C ILE A 45 7.31 15.99 -13.19
N PRO A 46 8.43 15.52 -13.76
CA PRO A 46 8.49 15.12 -15.16
C PRO A 46 7.76 13.79 -15.40
N PHE A 47 6.57 13.83 -16.01
CA PHE A 47 5.83 12.61 -16.30
C PHE A 47 6.52 11.74 -17.37
N ILE A 48 6.72 10.46 -17.05
CA ILE A 48 7.30 9.47 -17.95
C ILE A 48 6.25 8.39 -18.20
N ASN A 49 6.01 8.07 -19.47
CA ASN A 49 5.18 6.92 -19.84
C ASN A 49 6.09 5.69 -20.00
N LEU A 50 6.07 4.81 -18.99
CA LEU A 50 6.82 3.56 -19.02
C LEU A 50 6.07 2.49 -19.81
N ASN A 51 6.81 1.63 -20.51
CA ASN A 51 6.23 0.52 -21.27
C ASN A 51 5.58 -0.54 -20.36
N ASP A 52 6.04 -0.68 -19.11
CA ASP A 52 5.58 -1.72 -18.17
C ASP A 52 4.39 -1.30 -17.31
N LYS A 53 3.44 -0.58 -17.91
CA LYS A 53 2.28 -0.02 -17.20
C LYS A 53 1.43 -1.07 -16.47
N GLU A 54 1.16 -2.20 -17.12
CA GLU A 54 0.36 -3.28 -16.52
C GLU A 54 1.03 -3.87 -15.26
N TYR A 55 2.37 -3.96 -15.27
CA TYR A 55 3.11 -4.44 -14.12
C TYR A 55 2.95 -3.47 -12.94
N VAL A 56 3.12 -2.16 -13.18
CA VAL A 56 2.94 -1.12 -12.16
C VAL A 56 1.51 -1.14 -11.61
N GLU A 57 0.50 -1.21 -12.47
CA GLU A 57 -0.90 -1.28 -12.05
C GLU A 57 -1.22 -2.50 -11.18
N LYS A 58 -0.62 -3.65 -11.51
CA LYS A 58 -0.72 -4.85 -10.68
C LYS A 58 -0.11 -4.63 -9.29
N LEU A 59 1.10 -4.07 -9.24
CA LEU A 59 1.77 -3.78 -7.95
C LEU A 59 0.94 -2.82 -7.09
N VAL A 60 0.34 -1.82 -7.72
CA VAL A 60 -0.50 -0.83 -7.03
C VAL A 60 -1.77 -1.50 -6.49
N SER A 61 -2.42 -2.34 -7.29
CA SER A 61 -3.60 -3.09 -6.86
C SER A 61 -3.31 -4.00 -5.66
N GLU A 62 -2.16 -4.68 -5.66
CA GLU A 62 -1.69 -5.48 -4.52
C GLU A 62 -1.48 -4.61 -3.27
N ASN A 63 -0.79 -3.47 -3.41
CA ASN A 63 -0.52 -2.57 -2.28
C ASN A 63 -1.81 -1.96 -1.70
N ILE A 64 -2.79 -1.62 -2.54
CA ILE A 64 -4.10 -1.12 -2.09
C ILE A 64 -4.83 -2.21 -1.31
N ALA A 65 -4.84 -3.46 -1.81
CA ALA A 65 -5.49 -4.58 -1.14
C ALA A 65 -4.87 -4.85 0.24
N ILE A 66 -3.54 -4.82 0.35
CA ILE A 66 -2.83 -4.98 1.62
C ILE A 66 -3.19 -3.85 2.60
N SER A 67 -3.11 -2.59 2.14
CA SER A 67 -3.41 -1.42 2.97
C SER A 67 -4.86 -1.44 3.47
N LYS A 68 -5.80 -1.85 2.61
CA LYS A 68 -7.20 -2.00 2.99
C LYS A 68 -7.39 -3.11 4.02
N MET A 69 -6.73 -4.25 3.84
CA MET A 69 -6.80 -5.36 4.79
C MET A 69 -6.22 -5.00 6.17
N ASP A 70 -5.13 -4.23 6.23
CA ASP A 70 -4.60 -3.72 7.50
C ASP A 70 -5.60 -2.77 8.17
N TRP A 71 -6.15 -1.83 7.40
CA TRP A 71 -7.14 -0.87 7.89
C TRP A 71 -8.38 -1.57 8.45
N ASP A 72 -8.96 -2.51 7.70
CA ASP A 72 -10.19 -3.23 8.07
C ASP A 72 -10.01 -4.17 9.27
N SER A 73 -8.77 -4.45 9.66
CA SER A 73 -8.47 -5.21 10.88
C SER A 73 -8.54 -4.38 12.17
N ARG A 74 -8.66 -3.05 12.05
CA ARG A 74 -8.69 -2.13 13.20
C ARG A 74 -10.13 -1.82 13.59
N GLU A 75 -10.37 -1.74 14.91
CA GLU A 75 -11.69 -1.45 15.50
C GLU A 75 -12.28 -0.10 15.07
N THR A 76 -11.45 0.79 14.51
CA THR A 76 -11.85 2.09 13.98
C THR A 76 -12.23 2.08 12.50
N SER A 77 -12.08 0.95 11.79
CA SER A 77 -12.53 0.84 10.40
C SER A 77 -14.05 0.67 10.33
N LEU A 78 -14.65 1.27 9.30
CA LEU A 78 -16.08 1.15 9.00
C LEU A 78 -16.47 -0.31 8.66
N ASP A 79 -15.55 -1.08 8.09
CA ASP A 79 -15.77 -2.48 7.69
C ASP A 79 -15.19 -3.48 8.73
N PHE A 80 -14.88 -3.02 9.95
CA PHE A 80 -14.38 -3.88 11.01
C PHE A 80 -15.39 -4.97 11.37
N ARG A 81 -14.98 -6.22 11.22
CA ARG A 81 -15.85 -7.37 11.52
C ARG A 81 -15.76 -7.80 12.98
N GLN A 82 -14.57 -8.17 13.44
CA GLN A 82 -14.33 -8.62 14.80
C GLN A 82 -12.82 -8.70 15.08
N ASN A 83 -12.45 -8.60 16.35
CA ASN A 83 -11.06 -8.71 16.77
C ASN A 83 -10.56 -10.15 16.57
N GLU A 84 -9.37 -10.30 16.00
CA GLU A 84 -8.78 -11.58 15.66
C GLU A 84 -8.54 -12.48 16.90
N LEU A 85 -8.23 -11.87 18.05
CA LEU A 85 -8.11 -12.59 19.32
C LEU A 85 -9.46 -13.21 19.73
N CYS A 86 -10.55 -12.45 19.57
CA CYS A 86 -11.91 -12.91 19.85
C CYS A 86 -12.35 -14.01 18.88
N ARG A 87 -11.91 -13.94 17.61
CA ARG A 87 -12.15 -15.00 16.61
C ARG A 87 -11.51 -16.32 17.04
N ILE A 88 -10.21 -16.29 17.36
CA ILE A 88 -9.44 -17.48 17.76
C ILE A 88 -9.99 -18.07 19.06
N ASN A 89 -10.34 -17.23 20.04
CA ASN A 89 -10.93 -17.68 21.31
C ASN A 89 -12.28 -18.40 21.11
N ARG A 90 -13.10 -17.97 20.14
CA ARG A 90 -14.39 -18.61 19.84
C ARG A 90 -14.22 -19.97 19.17
N GLU A 91 -13.22 -20.12 18.31
CA GLU A 91 -12.92 -21.37 17.60
C GLU A 91 -12.22 -22.40 18.48
N LYS A 92 -11.35 -21.95 19.39
CA LYS A 92 -10.61 -22.77 20.33
C LYS A 92 -10.92 -22.34 21.76
N LEU A 93 -12.08 -22.75 22.25
CA LEU A 93 -12.36 -22.78 23.69
C LEU A 93 -11.36 -23.77 24.29
N ASN A 94 -10.26 -23.29 24.90
CA ASN A 94 -9.45 -23.95 25.95
C ASN A 94 -8.20 -23.09 26.20
N HIS A 95 -8.14 -22.39 27.34
CA HIS A 95 -7.00 -21.59 27.83
C HIS A 95 -6.58 -20.34 27.03
N LEU A 96 -6.61 -19.18 27.71
CA LEU A 96 -6.23 -17.88 27.15
C LEU A 96 -4.77 -17.84 26.66
N ASP A 97 -3.88 -18.60 27.30
CA ASP A 97 -2.47 -18.66 26.94
C ASP A 97 -2.26 -19.25 25.53
N GLU A 98 -2.99 -20.32 25.19
CA GLU A 98 -2.92 -20.95 23.86
C GLU A 98 -3.50 -20.02 22.78
N VAL A 99 -4.61 -19.36 23.09
CA VAL A 99 -5.24 -18.36 22.21
C VAL A 99 -4.28 -17.21 21.92
N TYR A 100 -3.55 -16.75 22.94
CA TYR A 100 -2.59 -15.66 22.80
C TYR A 100 -1.37 -16.04 21.95
N GLU A 101 -0.83 -17.25 22.12
CA GLU A 101 0.27 -17.72 21.26
C GLU A 101 -0.15 -17.87 19.80
N LEU A 102 -1.35 -18.44 19.54
CA LEU A 102 -1.90 -18.53 18.18
C LEU A 102 -2.13 -17.16 17.56
N PHE A 103 -2.61 -16.19 18.35
CA PHE A 103 -2.76 -14.81 17.90
C PHE A 103 -1.39 -14.21 17.51
N LYS A 104 -0.34 -14.41 18.31
CA LYS A 104 1.01 -13.96 17.95
C LYS A 104 1.50 -14.60 16.65
N GLU A 105 1.29 -15.91 16.47
CA GLU A 105 1.68 -16.61 15.24
C GLU A 105 0.95 -16.07 14.02
N TYR A 106 -0.37 -15.85 14.13
CA TYR A 106 -1.18 -15.27 13.06
C TYR A 106 -0.60 -13.92 12.59
N TRP A 107 -0.30 -13.02 13.54
CA TRP A 107 0.25 -11.71 13.20
C TRP A 107 1.72 -11.75 12.75
N LYS A 108 2.52 -12.71 13.23
CA LYS A 108 3.87 -12.96 12.69
C LYS A 108 3.79 -13.36 11.22
N VAL A 109 2.92 -14.31 10.85
CA VAL A 109 2.76 -14.74 9.46
C VAL A 109 2.20 -13.61 8.61
N LYS A 110 1.19 -12.88 9.11
CA LYS A 110 0.60 -11.74 8.40
C LYS A 110 1.63 -10.64 8.12
N SER A 111 2.36 -10.21 9.15
CA SER A 111 3.44 -9.22 9.00
C SER A 111 4.59 -9.71 8.10
N PHE A 112 4.92 -11.01 8.12
CA PHE A 112 5.92 -11.59 7.22
C PHE A 112 5.44 -11.66 5.76
N LEU A 113 4.15 -11.91 5.50
CA LEU A 113 3.60 -11.82 4.15
C LEU A 113 3.63 -10.38 3.63
N ASP A 114 3.30 -9.41 4.49
CA ASP A 114 3.38 -7.98 4.18
C ASP A 114 4.84 -7.56 3.90
N LEU A 115 5.81 -8.05 4.69
CA LEU A 115 7.24 -7.82 4.50
C LEU A 115 7.84 -8.57 3.30
N ALA A 116 7.43 -9.81 3.03
CA ALA A 116 7.98 -10.61 1.93
C ALA A 116 7.56 -10.06 0.55
N ILE A 117 6.38 -9.44 0.46
CA ILE A 117 5.95 -8.71 -0.75
C ILE A 117 6.73 -7.40 -0.90
N PHE A 118 7.02 -6.71 0.21
CA PHE A 118 7.85 -5.50 0.22
C PHE A 118 9.31 -5.78 -0.14
N CYS A 119 9.93 -6.82 0.44
CA CYS A 119 11.33 -7.21 0.20
C CYS A 119 11.58 -7.80 -1.20
N ARG A 120 10.56 -8.33 -1.89
CA ARG A 120 10.71 -8.79 -3.29
C ARG A 120 10.82 -7.66 -4.31
N LYS A 121 10.68 -6.40 -3.88
CA LYS A 121 10.63 -5.20 -4.72
C LYS A 121 11.75 -4.18 -4.42
N SER A 122 12.76 -4.56 -3.63
CA SER A 122 13.99 -3.76 -3.40
C SER A 122 15.16 -4.28 -4.22
#